data_AF-A0A5C1YTD8-F1
#
_entry.id   AF-A0A5C1YTD8-F1
#
_cell.length_a   1.000
_cell.length_b   1.000
_cell.length_c   1.000
_cell.angle_alpha   90.00
_cell.angle_beta   90.00
_cell.angle_gamma   90.00
#
_symmetry.space_group_name_H-M   'P 1'
#
loop_
_entity.id
_entity.type
_entity.pdbx_description
1 polymer ?
#
loop_
_entity_poly.entity_id
_entity_poly.type
_entity_poly.pdbx_seq_one_letter_code
_entity_poly.pdbx_strand_id
1 'polypeptide(L)'
;MPSSTQQHPVSMNMPLSARAPQESPGVMLFMESWPAAKVDTPEDAALGCPTPHVVACSHAAVVMDLQRPDVDMVVWGRRVPAAWEKSVTGWSGSPSPLTLTGMPSEIADYLATPAVLQDWPPVILTDVVDLSSLFAALTGGIRQHIRLMASLSSDAIFELPPDALRLICGYGRTGAEWCSNQDPKSGIVSTLSPFAVAFIKGAAEGEPGCLHRLPASDPNGAIPGPILVMDTVSR
;
A
#
# COMPACT_ATOMS: atom_id res chain seq x y z
N MET A 1 54.03 47.99 27.27
CA MET A 1 53.68 47.65 28.67
C MET A 1 53.47 48.94 29.45
N PRO A 2 52.54 49.05 30.42
CA PRO A 2 51.26 48.35 30.72
C PRO A 2 50.04 49.33 30.58
N SER A 3 48.80 48.88 30.30
CA SER A 3 47.68 48.47 31.21
C SER A 3 47.18 49.63 32.10
N SER A 4 45.91 49.99 32.30
CA SER A 4 44.58 49.40 32.02
C SER A 4 43.53 50.53 32.07
N THR A 5 42.48 50.46 31.23
CA THR A 5 41.25 51.27 31.40
C THR A 5 40.05 50.33 31.53
N GLN A 6 39.31 50.46 32.64
CA GLN A 6 38.01 49.82 32.86
C GLN A 6 36.95 50.38 31.91
N GLN A 7 36.20 49.50 31.23
CA GLN A 7 34.87 49.82 30.71
C GLN A 7 33.93 48.60 30.85
N HIS A 8 32.70 48.90 31.27
CA HIS A 8 31.56 48.02 31.48
C HIS A 8 31.25 47.09 30.30
N PRO A 9 30.80 45.84 30.51
CA PRO A 9 30.13 45.10 29.45
C PRO A 9 28.66 45.51 29.35
N VAL A 10 28.34 46.15 28.22
CA VAL A 10 26.99 46.31 27.68
C VAL A 10 26.46 44.94 27.28
N SER A 11 25.20 44.66 27.62
CA SER A 11 24.46 43.45 27.26
C SER A 11 24.59 43.11 25.78
N MET A 12 25.19 41.95 25.47
CA MET A 12 25.01 41.27 24.20
C MET A 12 23.96 40.17 24.40
N ASN A 13 22.74 40.44 23.91
CA ASN A 13 21.74 39.42 23.65
C ASN A 13 22.28 38.48 22.56
N MET A 14 22.82 37.33 22.98
CA MET A 14 22.95 36.17 22.11
C MET A 14 21.63 35.39 22.16
N PRO A 15 20.94 35.16 21.03
CA PRO A 15 19.82 34.24 21.00
C PRO A 15 20.36 32.83 21.28
N LEU A 16 19.89 32.24 22.39
CA LEU A 16 20.11 30.83 22.67
C LEU A 16 19.57 30.00 21.49
N SER A 17 20.51 29.32 20.84
CA SER A 17 20.36 28.12 20.03
C SER A 17 18.91 27.73 19.74
N ALA A 18 18.46 28.00 18.52
CA ALA A 18 17.26 27.41 17.95
C ALA A 18 17.37 25.89 18.09
N ARG A 19 16.61 25.35 19.03
CA ARG A 19 16.36 23.92 19.17
C ARG A 19 15.80 23.47 17.81
N ALA A 20 16.44 22.47 17.20
CA ALA A 20 15.95 21.83 15.99
C ALA A 20 14.45 21.51 16.16
N PRO A 21 13.64 21.55 15.09
CA PRO A 21 12.25 21.14 15.18
C PRO A 21 12.24 19.72 15.73
N GLN A 22 11.70 19.53 16.93
CA GLN A 22 11.33 18.20 17.36
C GLN A 22 10.36 17.69 16.31
N GLU A 23 10.74 16.63 15.61
CA GLU A 23 9.80 15.82 14.86
C GLU A 23 8.67 15.46 15.83
N SER A 24 7.48 16.02 15.57
CA SER A 24 6.26 15.56 16.24
C SER A 24 6.20 14.05 16.03
N PRO A 25 6.02 13.23 17.09
CA PRO A 25 5.77 11.81 16.91
C PRO A 25 4.51 11.68 16.06
N GLY A 26 4.68 11.35 14.79
CA GLY A 26 3.55 11.10 13.90
C GLY A 26 2.73 10.00 14.54
N VAL A 27 1.45 10.28 14.81
CA VAL A 27 0.49 9.31 15.34
C VAL A 27 0.63 8.02 14.52
N MET A 28 1.19 6.99 15.15
CA MET A 28 1.27 5.65 14.59
C MET A 28 -0.15 5.11 14.68
N LEU A 29 -0.88 5.15 13.57
CA LEU A 29 -2.18 4.49 13.48
C LEU A 29 -1.88 3.01 13.33
N PHE A 30 -2.14 2.26 14.38
CA PHE A 30 -2.00 0.81 14.44
C PHE A 30 -3.38 0.21 14.64
N MET A 31 -3.77 -0.74 13.80
CA MET A 31 -5.02 -1.46 13.93
C MET A 31 -4.76 -2.95 13.72
N GLU A 32 -5.07 -3.74 14.74
CA GLU A 32 -5.07 -5.20 14.69
C GLU A 32 -6.51 -5.67 14.82
N SER A 33 -6.92 -6.58 13.94
CA SER A 33 -8.28 -7.09 13.75
C SER A 33 -9.29 -6.03 13.28
N TRP A 34 -9.81 -6.24 12.07
CA TRP A 34 -10.88 -5.41 11.51
C TRP A 34 -12.23 -5.86 12.10
N PRO A 35 -13.20 -4.97 12.35
CA PRO A 35 -14.48 -5.38 12.90
C PRO A 35 -15.16 -6.41 11.98
N ALA A 36 -15.56 -7.53 12.59
CA ALA A 36 -16.43 -8.51 11.96
C ALA A 36 -17.75 -7.85 11.53
N ALA A 37 -18.39 -8.40 10.49
CA ALA A 37 -19.73 -7.97 10.09
C ALA A 37 -20.68 -8.10 11.29
N LYS A 38 -21.64 -7.17 11.39
CA LYS A 38 -22.62 -7.17 12.47
C LYS A 38 -23.49 -8.42 12.34
N VAL A 39 -23.46 -9.27 13.37
CA VAL A 39 -24.28 -10.49 13.43
C VAL A 39 -25.68 -10.09 13.86
N ASP A 40 -26.62 -10.02 12.92
CA ASP A 40 -28.00 -9.60 13.21
C ASP A 40 -28.88 -10.76 13.71
N THR A 41 -28.50 -12.04 13.51
CA THR A 41 -29.22 -13.20 14.04
C THR A 41 -28.31 -14.29 14.66
N PRO A 42 -28.82 -15.11 15.61
CA PRO A 42 -28.06 -16.23 16.19
C PRO A 42 -27.69 -17.34 15.20
N GLU A 43 -28.42 -17.48 14.08
CA GLU A 43 -28.07 -18.39 12.98
C GLU A 43 -26.87 -17.87 12.17
N ASP A 44 -26.76 -16.56 11.97
CA ASP A 44 -25.58 -15.92 11.36
C ASP A 44 -24.33 -16.05 12.25
N ALA A 45 -24.50 -16.16 13.57
CA ALA A 45 -23.42 -16.43 14.51
C ALA A 45 -22.83 -17.85 14.36
N ALA A 46 -23.68 -18.82 13.97
CA ALA A 46 -23.29 -20.22 13.77
C ALA A 46 -22.69 -20.47 12.37
N LEU A 47 -22.99 -19.59 11.41
CA LEU A 47 -22.38 -19.54 10.08
C LEU A 47 -21.15 -18.63 10.01
N GLY A 48 -20.69 -18.10 11.15
CA GLY A 48 -19.63 -17.09 11.28
C GLY A 48 -18.36 -17.48 10.53
N CYS A 49 -18.29 -17.10 9.27
CA CYS A 49 -17.10 -17.27 8.45
C CYS A 49 -16.02 -16.38 9.09
N PRO A 50 -14.85 -16.92 9.45
CA PRO A 50 -13.86 -16.15 10.17
C PRO A 50 -13.49 -14.90 9.36
N THR A 51 -13.59 -13.74 10.01
CA THR A 51 -13.19 -12.46 9.41
C THR A 51 -11.67 -12.49 9.19
N PRO A 52 -11.14 -12.08 8.03
CA PRO A 52 -9.71 -12.11 7.78
C PRO A 52 -8.98 -11.27 8.84
N HIS A 53 -7.89 -11.82 9.37
CA HIS A 53 -7.05 -11.13 10.33
C HIS A 53 -6.14 -10.14 9.59
N VAL A 54 -6.48 -8.86 9.76
CA VAL A 54 -5.78 -7.74 9.15
C VAL A 54 -4.96 -6.99 10.19
N VAL A 55 -3.70 -6.72 9.86
CA VAL A 55 -2.84 -5.79 10.60
C VAL A 55 -2.54 -4.58 9.73
N ALA A 56 -2.83 -3.38 10.22
CA ALA A 56 -2.62 -2.14 9.48
C ALA A 56 -1.76 -1.15 10.28
N CYS A 57 -0.75 -0.58 9.64
CA CYS A 57 0.08 0.47 10.26
C CYS A 57 0.69 1.41 9.22
N SER A 58 0.94 2.66 9.60
CA SER A 58 1.67 3.60 8.73
C SER A 58 3.19 3.36 8.70
N HIS A 59 3.73 2.61 9.66
CA HIS A 59 5.17 2.32 9.75
C HIS A 59 5.53 1.07 8.93
N ALA A 60 6.61 1.14 8.16
CA ALA A 60 7.02 0.06 7.25
C ALA A 60 7.30 -1.29 7.94
N ALA A 61 7.65 -1.25 9.23
CA ALA A 61 7.90 -2.45 10.04
C ALA A 61 6.70 -3.41 10.13
N VAL A 62 5.47 -2.94 9.89
CA VAL A 62 4.27 -3.79 9.88
C VAL A 62 4.31 -4.89 8.83
N VAL A 63 5.09 -4.70 7.76
CA VAL A 63 5.31 -5.71 6.73
C VAL A 63 5.90 -7.01 7.33
N MET A 64 6.62 -6.91 8.46
CA MET A 64 7.14 -8.09 9.17
C MET A 64 6.04 -8.97 9.77
N ASP A 65 4.85 -8.43 10.03
CA ASP A 65 3.70 -9.20 10.52
C ASP A 65 3.21 -10.23 9.49
N LEU A 66 3.65 -10.13 8.23
CA LEU A 66 3.42 -11.20 7.23
C LEU A 66 4.02 -12.55 7.65
N GLN A 67 5.04 -12.57 8.50
CA GLN A 67 5.63 -13.82 8.99
C GLN A 67 4.72 -14.54 9.99
N ARG A 68 3.73 -13.84 10.55
CA ARG A 68 2.80 -14.41 11.51
C ARG A 68 1.81 -15.33 10.80
N PRO A 69 1.64 -16.59 11.23
CA PRO A 69 0.75 -17.53 10.55
C PRO A 69 -0.73 -17.17 10.73
N ASP A 70 -1.07 -16.40 11.75
CA ASP A 70 -2.43 -15.95 12.04
C ASP A 70 -2.86 -14.70 11.27
N VAL A 71 -1.97 -14.06 10.50
CA VAL A 71 -2.27 -12.82 9.76
C VAL A 71 -2.52 -13.12 8.29
N ASP A 72 -3.70 -12.76 7.79
CA ASP A 72 -4.12 -12.97 6.40
C ASP A 72 -3.73 -11.81 5.50
N MET A 73 -3.76 -10.59 6.04
CA MET A 73 -3.41 -9.37 5.31
C MET A 73 -2.65 -8.37 6.18
N VAL A 74 -1.62 -7.77 5.58
CA VAL A 74 -0.94 -6.60 6.14
C VAL A 74 -1.21 -5.37 5.26
N VAL A 75 -1.61 -4.27 5.88
CA VAL A 75 -1.78 -2.97 5.21
C VAL A 75 -0.73 -1.99 5.71
N TRP A 76 0.21 -1.63 4.84
CA TRP A 76 1.14 -0.55 5.08
C TRP A 76 0.56 0.77 4.56
N GLY A 77 0.00 1.57 5.47
CA GLY A 77 -0.55 2.91 5.22
C GLY A 77 0.55 3.96 5.06
N ARG A 78 1.47 3.75 4.13
CA ARG A 78 2.64 4.59 3.93
C ARG A 78 2.27 6.04 3.61
N ARG A 79 3.08 6.96 4.10
CA ARG A 79 3.02 8.37 3.71
C ARG A 79 3.98 8.62 2.57
N VAL A 80 3.48 9.18 1.48
CA VAL A 80 4.29 9.61 0.34
C VAL A 80 4.50 11.12 0.37
N PRO A 81 5.55 11.65 -0.28
CA PRO A 81 5.70 13.09 -0.45
C PRO A 81 4.50 13.69 -1.18
N ALA A 82 4.04 14.88 -0.77
CA ALA A 82 2.92 15.57 -1.42
C ALA A 82 3.15 15.85 -2.93
N ALA A 83 4.40 15.85 -3.39
CA ALA A 83 4.73 15.96 -4.81
C ALA A 83 4.26 14.73 -5.63
N TRP A 84 4.27 13.54 -5.03
CA TRP A 84 3.78 12.32 -5.66
C TRP A 84 2.27 12.39 -5.84
N GLU A 85 1.54 12.75 -4.78
CA GLU A 85 0.09 12.94 -4.83
C GLU A 85 -0.32 13.94 -5.91
N LYS A 86 0.38 15.09 -5.99
CA LYS A 86 0.16 16.10 -7.04
C LYS A 86 0.45 15.56 -8.44
N SER A 87 1.56 14.85 -8.61
CA SER A 87 1.95 14.27 -9.90
C SER A 87 0.92 13.27 -10.41
N VAL A 88 0.37 12.42 -9.52
CA VAL A 88 -0.64 11.43 -9.90
C VAL A 88 -2.00 12.10 -10.13
N THR A 89 -2.40 13.06 -9.29
CA THR A 89 -3.68 13.78 -9.44
C THR A 89 -3.72 14.61 -10.72
N GLY A 90 -2.59 15.17 -11.15
CA GLY A 90 -2.47 15.94 -12.38
C GLY A 90 -2.31 15.10 -13.65
N TRP A 91 -2.16 13.79 -13.52
CA TRP A 91 -1.97 12.89 -14.66
C TRP A 91 -3.31 12.38 -15.18
N SER A 92 -3.55 12.56 -16.47
CA SER A 92 -4.78 12.15 -17.18
C SER A 92 -4.50 11.14 -18.30
N GLY A 93 -3.35 10.45 -18.22
CA GLY A 93 -2.99 9.43 -19.20
C GLY A 93 -3.92 8.22 -19.11
N SER A 94 -4.13 7.54 -20.24
CA SER A 94 -4.80 6.25 -20.30
C SER A 94 -3.90 5.23 -21.02
N PRO A 95 -2.71 4.95 -20.48
CA PRO A 95 -1.79 4.00 -21.08
C PRO A 95 -2.41 2.60 -21.12
N SER A 96 -1.95 1.80 -22.07
CA SER A 96 -2.26 0.37 -22.09
C SER A 96 -1.77 -0.30 -20.80
N PRO A 97 -2.50 -1.28 -20.26
CA PRO A 97 -2.05 -2.03 -19.10
C PRO A 97 -0.67 -2.66 -19.34
N LEU A 98 0.24 -2.50 -18.37
CA LEU A 98 1.51 -3.22 -18.39
C LEU A 98 1.34 -4.54 -17.67
N THR A 99 1.70 -5.64 -18.33
CA THR A 99 1.73 -6.98 -17.74
C THR A 99 3.11 -7.59 -17.97
N LEU A 100 3.80 -7.95 -16.90
CA LEU A 100 5.20 -8.39 -16.94
C LEU A 100 5.40 -9.57 -15.99
N THR A 101 6.24 -10.52 -16.39
CA THR A 101 6.70 -11.59 -15.50
C THR A 101 8.22 -11.60 -15.48
N GLY A 102 8.82 -11.54 -14.30
CA GLY A 102 10.27 -11.54 -14.19
C GLY A 102 10.81 -11.43 -12.77
N MET A 103 12.13 -11.39 -12.68
CA MET A 103 12.87 -10.99 -11.49
C MET A 103 12.81 -9.46 -11.32
N PRO A 104 13.02 -8.90 -10.12
CA PRO A 104 13.00 -7.46 -9.89
C PRO A 104 13.92 -6.66 -10.81
N SER A 105 15.09 -7.19 -11.16
CA SER A 105 16.01 -6.54 -12.11
C SER A 105 15.45 -6.49 -13.53
N GLU A 106 14.85 -7.59 -14.00
CA GLU A 106 14.23 -7.67 -15.34
C GLU A 106 13.03 -6.70 -15.43
N ILE A 107 12.27 -6.58 -14.35
CA ILE A 107 11.17 -5.62 -14.21
C ILE A 107 11.71 -4.19 -14.27
N ALA A 108 12.74 -3.87 -13.49
CA ALA A 108 13.34 -2.53 -13.47
C ALA A 108 13.86 -2.12 -14.85
N ASP A 109 14.56 -3.03 -15.54
CA ASP A 109 15.08 -2.79 -16.89
C ASP A 109 13.95 -2.50 -17.89
N TYR A 110 12.84 -3.25 -17.81
CA TYR A 110 11.68 -3.02 -18.66
C TYR A 110 11.01 -1.67 -18.39
N LEU A 111 10.82 -1.31 -17.12
CA LEU A 111 10.19 -0.04 -16.73
C LEU A 111 11.03 1.18 -17.09
N ALA A 112 12.35 1.01 -17.28
CA ALA A 112 13.27 2.04 -17.75
C ALA A 112 13.25 2.26 -19.28
N THR A 113 12.46 1.47 -20.03
CA THR A 113 12.39 1.64 -21.49
C THR A 113 11.72 2.98 -21.87
N PRO A 114 12.17 3.65 -22.95
CA PRO A 114 11.60 4.94 -23.36
C PRO A 114 10.10 4.92 -23.59
N ALA A 115 9.54 3.81 -24.10
CA ALA A 115 8.11 3.66 -24.32
C ALA A 115 7.33 3.72 -23.00
N VAL A 116 7.77 2.97 -21.98
CA VAL A 116 7.11 2.96 -20.67
C VAL A 116 7.24 4.31 -19.96
N LEU A 117 8.42 4.94 -20.04
CA LEU A 117 8.67 6.26 -19.45
C LEU A 117 7.83 7.39 -20.06
N GLN A 118 7.39 7.24 -21.31
CA GLN A 118 6.50 8.21 -21.96
C GLN A 118 5.03 8.02 -21.55
N ASP A 119 4.63 6.77 -21.32
CA ASP A 119 3.23 6.39 -21.07
C ASP A 119 2.83 6.54 -19.59
N TRP A 120 3.77 6.37 -18.66
CA TRP A 120 3.48 6.32 -17.23
C TRP A 120 4.20 7.41 -16.42
N PRO A 121 3.59 7.93 -15.34
CA PRO A 121 4.24 8.88 -14.44
C PRO A 121 5.51 8.29 -13.82
N PRO A 122 6.65 9.01 -13.83
CA PRO A 122 7.90 8.51 -13.24
C PRO A 122 7.75 8.12 -11.77
N VAL A 123 6.94 8.83 -10.99
CA VAL A 123 6.69 8.52 -9.58
C VAL A 123 6.04 7.15 -9.38
N ILE A 124 5.18 6.72 -10.30
CA ILE A 124 4.56 5.38 -10.25
C ILE A 124 5.60 4.34 -10.64
N LEU A 125 6.39 4.58 -11.69
CA LEU A 125 7.39 3.63 -12.15
C LEU A 125 8.49 3.38 -11.09
N THR A 126 9.00 4.44 -10.46
CA THR A 126 9.95 4.33 -9.34
C THR A 126 9.35 3.51 -8.20
N ASP A 127 8.10 3.78 -7.85
CA ASP A 127 7.43 3.05 -6.79
C ASP A 127 7.23 1.57 -7.11
N VAL A 128 6.89 1.23 -8.37
CA VAL A 128 6.77 -0.16 -8.82
C VAL A 128 8.11 -0.89 -8.69
N VAL A 129 9.24 -0.24 -8.99
CA VAL A 129 10.58 -0.84 -8.81
C VAL A 129 10.89 -1.08 -7.34
N ASP A 130 10.62 -0.11 -6.47
CA ASP A 130 10.87 -0.23 -5.03
C ASP A 130 9.99 -1.33 -4.40
N LEU A 131 8.72 -1.37 -4.78
CA LEU A 131 7.78 -2.40 -4.32
C LEU A 131 8.11 -3.78 -4.88
N SER A 132 8.59 -3.88 -6.13
CA SER A 132 9.08 -5.14 -6.70
C SER A 132 10.25 -5.67 -5.88
N SER A 133 11.19 -4.80 -5.51
CA SER A 133 12.36 -5.18 -4.71
C SER A 133 11.96 -5.62 -3.30
N LEU A 134 11.06 -4.88 -2.63
CA LEU A 134 10.49 -5.27 -1.33
C LEU A 134 9.76 -6.62 -1.42
N PHE A 135 8.91 -6.79 -2.43
CA PHE A 135 8.14 -8.01 -2.63
C PHE A 135 9.04 -9.23 -2.86
N ALA A 136 10.14 -9.07 -3.60
CA ALA A 136 11.15 -10.13 -3.73
C ALA A 136 11.82 -10.45 -2.41
N ALA A 137 12.17 -9.46 -1.60
CA ALA A 137 12.76 -9.70 -0.28
C ALA A 137 11.84 -10.52 0.62
N LEU A 138 10.53 -10.26 0.57
CA LEU A 138 9.52 -10.99 1.36
C LEU A 138 9.26 -12.41 0.87
N THR A 139 9.38 -12.63 -0.44
CA THR A 139 9.04 -13.91 -1.10
C THR A 139 10.27 -14.78 -1.39
N GLY A 140 11.45 -14.40 -0.89
CA GLY A 140 12.68 -15.17 -1.07
C GLY A 140 13.26 -15.08 -2.50
N GLY A 141 13.00 -13.99 -3.21
CA GLY A 141 13.58 -13.72 -4.53
C GLY A 141 12.93 -14.53 -5.65
N ILE A 142 11.67 -14.93 -5.53
CA ILE A 142 10.96 -15.61 -6.62
C ILE A 142 10.52 -14.64 -7.72
N ARG A 143 10.20 -15.20 -8.89
CA ARG A 143 9.64 -14.45 -10.02
C ARG A 143 8.30 -13.85 -9.63
N GLN A 144 8.05 -12.66 -10.17
CA GLN A 144 6.86 -11.86 -9.90
C GLN A 144 6.09 -11.67 -11.19
N HIS A 145 4.77 -11.67 -11.10
CA HIS A 145 3.88 -11.25 -12.16
C HIS A 145 3.27 -9.90 -11.79
N ILE A 146 3.60 -8.85 -12.54
CA ILE A 146 3.17 -7.47 -12.31
C ILE A 146 2.09 -7.11 -13.30
N ARG A 147 1.04 -6.46 -12.81
CA ARG A 147 0.02 -5.77 -13.59
C ARG A 147 -0.10 -4.34 -13.12
N LEU A 148 0.15 -3.38 -14.00
CA LEU A 148 -0.08 -1.96 -13.76
C LEU A 148 -1.18 -1.46 -14.71
N MET A 149 -2.28 -0.98 -14.13
CA MET A 149 -3.52 -0.68 -14.86
C MET A 149 -3.96 0.76 -14.57
N ALA A 150 -4.26 1.53 -15.62
CA ALA A 150 -4.72 2.92 -15.51
C ALA A 150 -6.25 3.05 -15.53
N SER A 151 -6.93 2.04 -16.09
CA SER A 151 -8.40 1.93 -16.13
C SER A 151 -8.81 0.60 -15.54
N LEU A 152 -9.89 0.61 -14.76
CA LEU A 152 -10.40 -0.54 -14.04
C LEU A 152 -11.77 -0.91 -14.59
N SER A 153 -11.84 -2.01 -15.34
CA SER A 153 -13.10 -2.60 -15.75
C SER A 153 -13.16 -4.05 -15.30
N SER A 154 -13.29 -4.28 -13.99
CA SER A 154 -13.59 -5.63 -13.53
C SER A 154 -14.14 -5.68 -12.11
N ASP A 155 -15.30 -6.31 -11.96
CA ASP A 155 -15.83 -6.79 -10.68
C ASP A 155 -15.20 -8.14 -10.28
N ALA A 156 -14.09 -8.54 -10.91
CA ALA A 156 -13.43 -9.80 -10.62
C ALA A 156 -12.96 -9.84 -9.16
N ILE A 157 -13.49 -10.81 -8.43
CA ILE A 157 -12.95 -11.26 -7.15
C ILE A 157 -11.73 -12.11 -7.47
N PHE A 158 -10.64 -11.87 -6.75
CA PHE A 158 -9.43 -12.65 -6.95
C PHE A 158 -9.18 -13.59 -5.78
N GLU A 159 -9.16 -14.87 -6.07
CA GLU A 159 -8.64 -15.90 -5.18
C GLU A 159 -7.15 -16.10 -5.43
N LEU A 160 -6.39 -16.34 -4.37
CA LEU A 160 -4.97 -16.69 -4.43
C LEU A 160 -4.76 -18.11 -3.95
N PRO A 161 -3.88 -18.90 -4.61
CA PRO A 161 -3.40 -20.16 -4.06
C PRO A 161 -2.83 -19.98 -2.65
N PRO A 162 -2.99 -20.93 -1.72
CA PRO A 162 -2.52 -20.82 -0.33
C PRO A 162 -1.04 -20.48 -0.13
N ASP A 163 -0.19 -20.84 -1.11
CA ASP A 163 1.25 -20.57 -1.11
C ASP A 163 1.63 -19.25 -1.80
N ALA A 164 0.64 -18.52 -2.31
CA ALA A 164 0.86 -17.28 -3.04
C ALA A 164 0.74 -16.05 -2.12
N LEU A 165 1.53 -15.04 -2.45
CA LEU A 165 1.42 -13.70 -1.88
C LEU A 165 1.00 -12.74 -3.00
N ARG A 166 0.16 -11.78 -2.67
CA ARG A 166 -0.17 -10.64 -3.55
C ARG A 166 0.18 -9.33 -2.88
N LEU A 167 0.71 -8.40 -3.67
CA LEU A 167 0.81 -6.99 -3.33
C LEU A 167 -0.22 -6.21 -4.14
N ILE A 168 -0.92 -5.26 -3.51
CA ILE A 168 -1.78 -4.29 -4.19
C ILE A 168 -1.45 -2.88 -3.72
N CYS A 169 -1.32 -1.93 -4.65
CA CYS A 169 -1.19 -0.52 -4.36
C CYS A 169 -2.04 0.30 -5.33
N GLY A 170 -2.90 1.17 -4.79
CA GLY A 170 -3.66 2.15 -5.58
C GLY A 170 -3.04 3.54 -5.46
N TYR A 171 -2.80 4.21 -6.59
CA TYR A 171 -2.17 5.54 -6.63
C TYR A 171 -3.19 6.69 -6.68
N GLY A 172 -4.48 6.37 -6.85
CA GLY A 172 -5.57 7.34 -7.00
C GLY A 172 -6.44 7.54 -5.76
N ARG A 173 -7.49 8.37 -5.92
CA ARG A 173 -8.40 8.79 -4.83
C ARG A 173 -9.27 7.66 -4.28
N THR A 174 -9.46 6.59 -5.06
CA THR A 174 -10.11 5.35 -4.62
C THR A 174 -9.06 4.23 -4.67
N GLY A 175 -8.65 3.72 -3.50
CA GLY A 175 -7.73 2.59 -3.44
C GLY A 175 -8.41 1.26 -3.72
N ALA A 176 -7.64 0.18 -3.68
CA ALA A 176 -8.19 -1.17 -3.81
C ALA A 176 -9.21 -1.47 -2.71
N GLU A 177 -10.20 -2.29 -3.04
CA GLU A 177 -11.26 -2.68 -2.12
C GLU A 177 -11.02 -4.10 -1.61
N TRP A 178 -11.35 -4.32 -0.34
CA TRP A 178 -11.34 -5.65 0.24
C TRP A 178 -12.56 -5.87 1.13
N CYS A 179 -12.99 -7.12 1.22
CA CYS A 179 -14.20 -7.51 1.93
C CYS A 179 -13.83 -8.27 3.20
N SER A 180 -14.47 -7.90 4.31
CA SER A 180 -14.34 -8.60 5.59
C SER A 180 -15.12 -9.93 5.65
N ASN A 181 -15.83 -10.29 4.58
CA ASN A 181 -16.67 -11.48 4.49
C ASN A 181 -16.42 -12.20 3.16
N GLN A 182 -16.56 -13.52 3.17
CA GLN A 182 -16.47 -14.39 1.98
C GLN A 182 -17.62 -14.16 0.99
N ASP A 183 -18.74 -13.59 1.44
CA ASP A 183 -19.77 -13.08 0.54
C ASP A 183 -19.60 -11.56 0.35
N PRO A 184 -19.11 -11.11 -0.83
CA PRO A 184 -18.92 -9.70 -1.13
C PRO A 184 -20.23 -8.89 -1.21
N LYS A 185 -21.40 -9.54 -1.17
CA LYS A 185 -22.71 -8.86 -1.09
C LYS A 185 -23.18 -8.61 0.34
N SER A 186 -22.61 -9.30 1.34
CA SER A 186 -23.00 -9.20 2.75
C SER A 186 -21.87 -8.74 3.69
N GLY A 187 -20.67 -8.49 3.16
CA GLY A 187 -19.52 -7.97 3.92
C GLY A 187 -19.39 -6.44 3.92
N ILE A 188 -18.61 -5.92 4.88
CA ILE A 188 -18.16 -4.53 4.86
C ILE A 188 -17.04 -4.42 3.81
N VAL A 189 -17.25 -3.59 2.80
CA VAL A 189 -16.21 -3.25 1.83
C VAL A 189 -15.37 -2.12 2.39
N SER A 190 -14.08 -2.37 2.56
CA SER A 190 -13.10 -1.38 3.02
C SER A 190 -12.22 -0.95 1.86
N THR A 191 -11.88 0.33 1.81
CA THR A 191 -11.01 0.91 0.78
C THR A 191 -9.63 1.20 1.35
N LEU A 192 -8.59 0.89 0.59
CA LEU A 192 -7.23 1.34 0.91
C LEU A 192 -7.12 2.84 0.70
N SER A 193 -6.37 3.51 1.58
CA SER A 193 -5.97 4.90 1.34
C SER A 193 -5.07 4.99 0.09
N PRO A 194 -5.02 6.13 -0.61
CA PRO A 194 -4.07 6.34 -1.69
C PRO A 194 -2.65 6.02 -1.24
N PHE A 195 -1.90 5.34 -2.10
CA PHE A 195 -0.56 4.83 -1.86
C PHE A 195 -0.45 3.77 -0.76
N ALA A 196 -1.49 3.41 -0.02
CA ALA A 196 -1.39 2.29 0.91
C ALA A 196 -1.11 0.99 0.14
N VAL A 197 -0.27 0.15 0.73
CA VAL A 197 0.14 -1.13 0.15
C VAL A 197 -0.47 -2.24 0.98
N ALA A 198 -1.27 -3.10 0.34
CA ALA A 198 -1.77 -4.31 0.96
C ALA A 198 -0.94 -5.51 0.50
N PHE A 199 -0.57 -6.37 1.45
CA PHE A 199 0.03 -7.67 1.23
C PHE A 199 -0.97 -8.73 1.68
N ILE A 200 -1.40 -9.58 0.76
CA ILE A 200 -2.51 -10.52 0.96
C ILE A 200 -1.98 -11.93 0.73
N LYS A 201 -2.12 -12.79 1.74
CA LYS A 201 -1.81 -14.22 1.61
C LYS A 201 -2.97 -14.93 0.95
N GLY A 202 -2.67 -15.90 0.10
CA GLY A 202 -3.70 -16.85 -0.32
C GLY A 202 -4.15 -17.71 0.85
N ALA A 203 -5.39 -18.15 0.80
CA ALA A 203 -5.97 -19.06 1.76
C ALA A 203 -6.11 -20.44 1.13
N ALA A 204 -6.01 -21.49 1.94
CA ALA A 204 -6.33 -22.83 1.50
C ALA A 204 -7.84 -22.95 1.25
N GLU A 205 -8.24 -23.91 0.41
CA GLU A 205 -9.65 -24.17 0.16
C GLU A 205 -10.37 -24.48 1.49
N GLY A 206 -11.41 -23.69 1.80
CA GLY A 206 -12.17 -23.81 3.05
C GLY A 206 -11.59 -23.04 4.25
N GLU A 207 -10.42 -22.41 4.13
CA GLU A 207 -9.88 -21.50 5.14
C GLU A 207 -10.33 -20.05 4.89
N PRO A 208 -10.52 -19.23 5.95
CA PRO A 208 -10.85 -17.82 5.81
C PRO A 208 -9.70 -17.06 5.12
N GLY A 209 -9.94 -16.58 3.89
CA GLY A 209 -9.01 -15.70 3.17
C GLY A 209 -9.51 -14.26 3.08
N CYS A 210 -8.61 -13.32 2.79
CA CYS A 210 -9.01 -11.95 2.48
C CYS A 210 -9.45 -11.87 1.01
N LEU A 211 -10.76 -11.70 0.78
CA LEU A 211 -11.27 -11.37 -0.55
C LEU A 211 -10.99 -9.91 -0.89
N HIS A 212 -10.40 -9.67 -2.06
CA HIS A 212 -10.21 -8.32 -2.59
C HIS A 212 -10.68 -8.21 -4.03
N ARG A 213 -11.05 -6.99 -4.40
CA ARG A 213 -11.49 -6.62 -5.74
C ARG A 213 -10.88 -5.29 -6.14
N LEU A 214 -10.86 -5.05 -7.45
CA LEU A 214 -10.58 -3.71 -7.95
C LEU A 214 -11.79 -2.82 -7.64
N PRO A 215 -11.60 -1.53 -7.33
CA PRO A 215 -12.70 -0.64 -7.03
C PRO A 215 -13.65 -0.59 -8.23
N ALA A 216 -14.94 -0.69 -7.95
CA ALA A 216 -15.96 -0.63 -8.97
C ALA A 216 -15.92 0.75 -9.65
N SER A 217 -16.05 0.77 -10.98
CA SER A 217 -16.22 2.02 -11.71
C SER A 217 -17.58 2.62 -11.35
N ASP A 218 -17.61 3.68 -10.54
CA ASP A 218 -18.82 4.47 -10.33
C ASP A 218 -18.97 5.46 -11.50
N PRO A 219 -20.02 5.33 -12.34
CA PRO A 219 -20.22 6.22 -13.49
C PRO A 219 -20.42 7.70 -13.12
N ASN A 220 -20.72 8.01 -11.85
CA ASN A 220 -20.80 9.37 -11.32
C ASN A 220 -19.72 9.68 -10.28
N GLY A 221 -18.82 8.73 -10.02
CA GLY A 221 -17.80 8.82 -8.98
C GLY A 221 -16.47 9.36 -9.47
N ALA A 222 -15.53 9.52 -8.54
CA ALA A 222 -14.16 9.85 -8.89
C ALA A 222 -13.54 8.71 -9.70
N ILE A 223 -12.86 9.04 -10.80
CA ILE A 223 -12.14 8.05 -11.60
C ILE A 223 -11.08 7.38 -10.70
N PRO A 224 -11.09 6.05 -10.59
CA PRO A 224 -10.05 5.36 -9.87
C PRO A 224 -8.70 5.60 -10.54
N GLY A 225 -7.70 5.98 -9.76
CA GLY A 225 -6.36 6.15 -10.31
C GLY A 225 -5.69 4.79 -10.56
N PRO A 226 -4.43 4.81 -11.04
CA PRO A 226 -3.71 3.59 -11.35
C PRO A 226 -3.65 2.60 -10.20
N ILE A 227 -3.69 1.31 -10.55
CA ILE A 227 -3.52 0.21 -9.60
C ILE A 227 -2.38 -0.68 -10.07
N LEU A 228 -1.48 -0.95 -9.13
CA LEU A 228 -0.47 -1.99 -9.20
C LEU A 228 -0.98 -3.24 -8.49
N VAL A 229 -0.84 -4.38 -9.16
CA VAL A 229 -0.95 -5.72 -8.57
C VAL A 229 0.35 -6.48 -8.85
N MET A 230 0.95 -7.09 -7.84
CA MET A 230 2.05 -8.03 -8.00
C MET A 230 1.67 -9.37 -7.38
N ASP A 231 1.91 -10.45 -8.12
CA ASP A 231 1.65 -11.81 -7.70
C ASP A 231 2.96 -12.60 -7.66
N THR A 232 3.10 -13.49 -6.68
CA THR A 232 4.12 -14.54 -6.73
C THR A 232 3.80 -15.50 -7.88
N VAL A 233 4.81 -15.87 -8.67
CA VAL A 233 4.66 -16.93 -9.69
C VAL A 233 5.10 -18.24 -9.05
N SER A 234 4.15 -19.16 -8.82
CA SER A 234 4.44 -20.51 -8.34
C SER A 234 5.43 -21.21 -9.27
N ARG A 235 6.35 -21.99 -8.69
CA ARG A 235 7.38 -22.73 -9.42
C ARG A 235 6.81 -23.91 -10.20
#